data_AF-A0A7L2H7P1-F1
#
_entry.id   AF-A0A7L2H7P1-F1
#
_cell.length_a   1.000
_cell.length_b   1.000
_cell.length_c   1.000
_cell.angle_alpha   90.00
_cell.angle_beta   90.00
_cell.angle_gamma   90.00
#
_symmetry.space_group_name_H-M   'P 1'
#
loop_
_entity.id
_entity.type
_entity.pdbx_description
1 polymer ?
#
loop_
_entity_poly.entity_id
_entity_poly.type
_entity_poly.pdbx_seq_one_letter_code
_entity_poly.pdbx_strand_id
1 'polypeptide(L)'
;SVLTSLDDTIGNIMPRGQLISRTPSSLLRQPVTALTRSSMKPSDMSAILGTGGKSPLILPTPGFFGNLSMLDESSWTMALSPQHTGMFVNLDMSNMTEDVTMSAVLLREDDPGEAATMSMYSDFLHSFLKHTSTTIFDLVDEYESICNSQVNILGKIVYRATPGQQKFSKTASVLWLLKQEMVTWRLLSSLYRDRIQSALEDETAFDIAVLTASEKTNVDNLFQKDSVVRQSQLVVDWLESIAKDEIGDFSDNIEFYAKSVYWENTLHTLKQRQLSTYIGSSRALVTELDPDAPIRQKLPLDDLDREDDARLLKYLFTLIRAGMTDEAQRLCKRCGQAWRAATLEGWKLYHDPNINGGKELEPVQGNPYRCIWKISCWRMAEELLPVCDTWEDTVWAYFRVMVDTLVEQEIRTSVITPEETEELPRDYLETNWTSEKVFEELQATDKKRVIEENQEHYHVIQKFIILGDVDGLMEEFSRWLSKDRSVLPGHLLRFMTHLILFFRTLGLQTK
;
A
#
# COMPACT_ATOMS: atom_id res chain seq x y z
N SER A 1 -46.44 9.64 -57.59
CA SER A 1 -46.72 8.87 -58.82
C SER A 1 -45.84 7.63 -58.77
N VAL A 2 -46.42 6.44 -58.52
CA VAL A 2 -46.71 5.44 -59.57
C VAL A 2 -45.42 5.05 -60.31
N LEU A 3 -44.96 3.81 -60.45
CA LEU A 3 -45.24 2.46 -59.96
C LEU A 3 -44.16 1.59 -60.70
N THR A 4 -43.64 0.51 -60.08
CA THR A 4 -43.26 -0.80 -60.71
C THR A 4 -42.24 -0.85 -61.87
N SER A 5 -41.06 -1.47 -61.73
CA SER A 5 -40.72 -2.92 -61.68
C SER A 5 -40.80 -3.65 -63.04
N LEU A 6 -39.67 -4.26 -63.44
CA LEU A 6 -39.62 -5.41 -64.34
C LEU A 6 -38.41 -6.29 -63.93
N ASP A 7 -38.76 -7.45 -63.37
CA ASP A 7 -37.91 -8.61 -63.12
C ASP A 7 -37.54 -9.29 -64.44
N ASP A 8 -36.35 -9.91 -64.48
CA ASP A 8 -36.22 -11.25 -65.08
C ASP A 8 -35.09 -12.02 -64.37
N THR A 9 -35.47 -13.18 -63.84
CA THR A 9 -34.67 -14.09 -63.01
C THR A 9 -34.38 -15.38 -63.79
N ILE A 10 -33.21 -16.01 -63.56
CA ILE A 10 -32.89 -17.46 -63.42
C ILE A 10 -31.40 -17.66 -63.82
N GLY A 11 -30.51 -18.26 -63.01
CA GLY A 11 -30.77 -19.06 -61.82
C GLY A 11 -29.54 -19.41 -60.97
N ASN A 12 -29.89 -19.79 -59.73
CA ASN A 12 -29.33 -20.78 -58.81
C ASN A 12 -27.88 -21.24 -58.95
N ILE A 13 -27.14 -21.21 -57.82
CA ILE A 13 -26.89 -22.38 -56.93
C ILE A 13 -26.40 -21.86 -55.55
N MET A 14 -27.03 -22.34 -54.47
CA MET A 14 -26.65 -22.12 -53.06
C MET A 14 -25.54 -23.11 -52.60
N PRO A 15 -24.97 -22.96 -51.38
CA PRO A 15 -25.61 -23.55 -50.20
C PRO A 15 -25.59 -22.72 -48.89
N ARG A 16 -26.77 -22.74 -48.25
CA ARG A 16 -27.11 -22.74 -46.80
C ARG A 16 -26.01 -22.60 -45.73
N GLY A 17 -26.29 -21.71 -44.77
CA GLY A 17 -25.93 -21.84 -43.36
C GLY A 17 -26.83 -20.96 -42.48
N GLN A 18 -27.69 -21.60 -41.67
CA GLN A 18 -28.81 -20.99 -40.94
C GLN A 18 -28.40 -20.25 -39.65
N LEU A 19 -29.14 -19.15 -39.39
CA LEU A 19 -29.31 -18.50 -38.10
C LEU A 19 -29.85 -19.45 -37.03
N ILE A 20 -29.27 -19.39 -35.82
CA ILE A 20 -29.91 -19.82 -34.56
C ILE A 20 -29.62 -18.76 -33.49
N SER A 21 -30.69 -18.22 -32.90
CA SER A 21 -30.68 -17.41 -31.68
C SER A 21 -30.63 -18.31 -30.43
N ARG A 22 -29.72 -18.06 -29.48
CA ARG A 22 -29.81 -18.51 -28.08
C ARG A 22 -28.99 -17.60 -27.14
N THR A 23 -29.66 -16.94 -26.20
CA THR A 23 -29.13 -16.71 -24.83
C THR A 23 -29.26 -18.05 -24.04
N PRO A 24 -28.64 -18.28 -22.84
CA PRO A 24 -28.13 -17.34 -21.84
C PRO A 24 -26.80 -17.76 -21.12
N SER A 25 -26.45 -17.04 -20.05
CA SER A 25 -25.78 -17.47 -18.80
C SER A 25 -24.28 -17.21 -18.55
N SER A 26 -24.09 -16.66 -17.35
CA SER A 26 -22.88 -16.42 -16.55
C SER A 26 -22.01 -17.66 -16.37
N LEU A 27 -20.70 -17.56 -16.60
CA LEU A 27 -19.71 -18.44 -15.99
C LEU A 27 -18.39 -17.69 -15.74
N LEU A 28 -18.10 -17.54 -14.45
CA LEU A 28 -16.79 -17.37 -13.85
C LEU A 28 -15.72 -18.20 -14.59
N ARG A 29 -14.64 -17.55 -15.02
CA ARG A 29 -13.43 -18.26 -15.46
C ARG A 29 -12.70 -18.80 -14.23
N GLN A 30 -12.86 -20.10 -13.96
CA GLN A 30 -11.88 -20.85 -13.19
C GLN A 30 -10.68 -21.22 -14.09
N PRO A 31 -9.45 -21.21 -13.57
CA PRO A 31 -8.26 -21.59 -14.33
C PRO A 31 -8.14 -23.12 -14.45
N VAL A 32 -7.93 -23.59 -15.69
CA VAL A 32 -7.66 -24.99 -16.00
C VAL A 32 -6.22 -25.33 -15.60
N THR A 33 -6.10 -26.24 -14.65
CA THR A 33 -4.86 -26.86 -14.18
C THR A 33 -4.35 -27.88 -15.20
N ALA A 34 -3.11 -27.71 -15.66
CA ALA A 34 -2.36 -28.78 -16.32
C ALA A 34 -1.55 -29.55 -15.27
N LEU A 35 -1.96 -30.81 -15.05
CA LEU A 35 -1.32 -31.80 -14.20
C LEU A 35 0.06 -32.22 -14.78
N THR A 36 1.13 -32.04 -14.00
CA THR A 36 2.26 -32.98 -13.97
C THR A 36 2.41 -33.57 -12.58
N ARG A 37 2.45 -34.90 -12.56
CA ARG A 37 2.23 -35.81 -11.45
C ARG A 37 3.59 -36.23 -10.87
N SER A 38 3.87 -35.95 -9.60
CA SER A 38 4.70 -36.85 -8.78
C SER A 38 4.23 -36.80 -7.34
N SER A 39 3.80 -37.95 -6.84
CA SER A 39 3.12 -38.17 -5.58
C SER A 39 4.12 -38.52 -4.48
N MET A 40 4.03 -37.87 -3.32
CA MET A 40 4.41 -38.45 -2.04
C MET A 40 3.29 -38.11 -1.04
N LYS A 41 2.58 -39.13 -0.58
CA LYS A 41 1.57 -39.04 0.48
C LYS A 41 2.24 -38.95 1.87
N PRO A 42 1.52 -38.44 2.89
CA PRO A 42 2.05 -38.18 4.22
C PRO A 42 1.94 -39.43 5.12
N SER A 43 2.78 -39.50 6.15
CA SER A 43 2.66 -40.47 7.24
C SER A 43 2.69 -39.75 8.58
N ASP A 44 1.62 -39.99 9.34
CA ASP A 44 1.34 -39.47 10.68
C ASP A 44 1.58 -40.55 11.75
N MET A 45 1.81 -40.09 12.98
CA MET A 45 1.77 -40.78 14.29
C MET A 45 2.96 -41.61 14.83
N SER A 46 3.63 -41.01 15.83
CA SER A 46 3.77 -41.44 17.25
C SER A 46 4.26 -42.84 17.66
N ALA A 47 5.29 -42.84 18.54
CA ALA A 47 5.48 -43.62 19.79
C ALA A 47 6.78 -44.46 19.95
N ILE A 48 7.66 -43.97 20.85
CA ILE A 48 8.20 -44.61 22.08
C ILE A 48 8.99 -45.97 22.03
N LEU A 49 10.14 -45.95 22.73
CA LEU A 49 10.99 -47.02 23.35
C LEU A 49 12.20 -47.61 22.58
N GLY A 50 13.39 -47.13 22.96
CA GLY A 50 14.42 -47.91 23.69
C GLY A 50 15.31 -48.92 22.94
N THR A 51 16.62 -48.63 22.88
CA THR A 51 17.75 -49.37 23.51
C THR A 51 19.07 -49.27 22.72
N GLY A 52 20.19 -49.05 23.45
CA GLY A 52 21.41 -49.83 23.22
C GLY A 52 22.53 -49.30 22.32
N GLY A 53 23.30 -48.31 22.82
CA GLY A 53 24.78 -48.32 22.91
C GLY A 53 25.67 -48.46 21.66
N LYS A 54 26.54 -47.45 21.44
CA LYS A 54 28.02 -47.51 21.60
C LYS A 54 28.68 -46.30 20.91
N SER A 55 29.38 -45.47 21.69
CA SER A 55 30.40 -44.52 21.18
C SER A 55 31.79 -45.15 21.22
N PRO A 56 32.73 -44.63 20.43
CA PRO A 56 33.88 -43.91 21.00
C PRO A 56 34.19 -42.65 20.16
N LEU A 57 34.97 -41.62 20.52
CA LEU A 57 36.05 -41.38 21.47
C LEU A 57 36.24 -39.84 21.52
N ILE A 58 36.45 -39.24 22.71
CA ILE A 58 36.84 -37.83 22.92
C ILE A 58 38.12 -37.84 23.76
N LEU A 59 39.06 -36.91 23.53
CA LEU A 59 39.89 -36.27 24.58
C LEU A 59 40.67 -35.05 23.99
N PRO A 60 41.18 -34.10 24.80
CA PRO A 60 40.45 -33.10 25.60
C PRO A 60 41.10 -31.69 25.55
N THR A 61 40.52 -30.73 26.28
CA THR A 61 41.22 -29.54 26.80
C THR A 61 40.86 -29.36 28.28
N PRO A 62 41.84 -29.13 29.20
CA PRO A 62 41.60 -28.98 30.65
C PRO A 62 41.24 -27.51 30.97
N GLY A 63 40.69 -27.07 32.10
CA GLY A 63 40.35 -27.64 33.41
C GLY A 63 40.00 -26.42 34.32
N PHE A 64 38.94 -26.50 35.14
CA PHE A 64 38.99 -26.66 36.61
C PHE A 64 39.31 -25.35 37.37
N PHE A 65 38.67 -24.86 38.44
CA PHE A 65 37.82 -25.32 39.58
C PHE A 65 36.89 -24.13 39.97
N GLY A 66 35.81 -24.20 40.76
CA GLY A 66 35.25 -25.17 41.70
C GLY A 66 34.32 -24.43 42.69
N ASN A 67 33.22 -25.07 43.08
CA ASN A 67 32.07 -24.62 43.89
C ASN A 67 32.38 -24.14 45.32
N LEU A 68 31.46 -23.36 45.93
CA LEU A 68 30.65 -23.79 47.10
C LEU A 68 29.58 -22.76 47.55
N SER A 69 28.48 -23.33 48.02
CA SER A 69 27.21 -22.78 48.55
C SER A 69 27.30 -21.99 49.86
N MET A 70 26.34 -21.08 50.12
CA MET A 70 25.39 -21.11 51.27
C MET A 70 24.77 -19.73 51.56
N LEU A 71 23.46 -19.76 51.86
CA LEU A 71 22.67 -18.93 52.81
C LEU A 71 22.69 -17.38 52.73
N ASP A 72 21.52 -16.87 52.34
CA ASP A 72 20.57 -16.10 53.17
C ASP A 72 20.87 -14.67 53.70
N GLU A 73 19.78 -13.91 53.68
CA GLU A 73 19.41 -12.73 54.46
C GLU A 73 20.24 -11.43 54.44
N SER A 74 19.70 -10.47 53.68
CA SER A 74 19.17 -9.19 54.19
C SER A 74 20.12 -8.01 54.52
N SER A 75 19.76 -6.89 53.87
CA SER A 75 19.59 -5.53 54.40
C SER A 75 20.78 -4.56 54.57
N TRP A 76 20.41 -3.31 54.24
CA TRP A 76 20.93 -2.01 54.68
C TRP A 76 22.05 -1.33 53.86
N THR A 77 21.59 -0.40 53.01
CA THR A 77 21.97 1.03 52.98
C THR A 77 23.44 1.43 53.19
N MET A 78 24.02 2.08 52.19
CA MET A 78 24.55 3.47 52.19
C MET A 78 25.40 3.65 50.91
N ALA A 79 24.95 4.49 49.97
CA ALA A 79 25.32 5.90 49.89
C ALA A 79 26.82 6.14 49.70
N LEU A 80 27.26 6.39 48.46
CA LEU A 80 28.39 7.28 48.19
C LEU A 80 28.16 8.05 46.88
N SER A 81 28.17 9.37 47.04
CA SER A 81 28.11 10.43 46.05
C SER A 81 29.32 10.42 45.09
N PRO A 82 29.24 11.10 43.93
CA PRO A 82 30.18 10.91 42.83
C PRO A 82 31.42 11.81 42.94
N GLN A 83 32.58 11.30 42.51
CA GLN A 83 33.69 12.15 42.08
C GLN A 83 33.78 12.14 40.55
N HIS A 84 33.55 13.31 39.98
CA HIS A 84 33.79 13.64 38.58
C HIS A 84 35.29 13.65 38.28
N THR A 85 35.69 12.95 37.22
CA THR A 85 36.81 13.35 36.36
C THR A 85 36.39 13.07 34.92
N GLY A 86 36.25 14.14 34.13
CA GLY A 86 35.62 14.10 32.82
C GLY A 86 36.51 13.61 31.68
N MET A 87 35.86 13.00 30.69
CA MET A 87 36.18 13.16 29.27
C MET A 87 34.87 13.40 28.53
N PHE A 88 34.77 14.55 27.88
CA PHE A 88 33.66 14.90 27.00
C PHE A 88 33.70 14.03 25.76
N VAL A 89 32.71 13.15 25.63
CA VAL A 89 32.22 12.65 24.35
C VAL A 89 30.78 13.14 24.27
N ASN A 90 30.43 13.86 23.20
CA ASN A 90 29.04 14.17 22.87
C ASN A 90 28.33 12.83 22.62
N LEU A 91 27.78 12.25 23.68
CA LEU A 91 26.87 11.12 23.63
C LEU A 91 25.46 11.72 23.69
N ASP A 92 24.62 11.35 22.72
CA ASP A 92 23.23 11.76 22.61
C ASP A 92 22.50 11.66 23.95
N MET A 93 22.33 12.82 24.60
CA MET A 93 21.61 12.93 25.87
C MET A 93 20.14 12.51 25.71
N SER A 94 19.58 12.64 24.49
CA SER A 94 18.21 12.20 24.16
C SER A 94 18.03 10.68 24.27
N ASN A 95 18.96 9.89 23.71
CA ASN A 95 18.88 8.44 23.74
C ASN A 95 18.95 7.88 25.17
N MET A 96 19.78 8.48 26.03
CA MET A 96 19.91 8.05 27.43
C MET A 96 18.65 8.37 28.25
N THR A 97 18.01 9.52 28.04
CA THR A 97 16.73 9.85 28.71
C THR A 97 15.56 9.00 28.23
N GLU A 98 15.53 8.65 26.94
CA GLU A 98 14.52 7.75 26.35
C GLU A 98 14.68 6.31 26.86
N ASP A 99 15.90 5.80 26.96
CA ASP A 99 16.14 4.43 27.46
C ASP A 99 15.82 4.30 28.96
N VAL A 100 15.98 5.37 29.76
CA VAL A 100 15.58 5.38 31.19
C VAL A 100 14.06 5.43 31.35
N THR A 101 13.35 6.23 30.54
CA THR A 101 11.88 6.25 30.55
C THR A 101 11.31 4.92 30.04
N MET A 102 11.93 4.29 29.05
CA MET A 102 11.52 2.98 28.54
C MET A 102 11.78 1.83 29.50
N SER A 103 12.94 1.84 30.17
CA SER A 103 13.21 0.90 31.25
C SER A 103 12.20 1.06 32.39
N ALA A 104 11.79 2.30 32.72
CA ALA A 104 10.77 2.54 33.73
C ALA A 104 9.37 2.07 33.29
N VAL A 105 9.01 2.17 32.01
CA VAL A 105 7.74 1.65 31.46
C VAL A 105 7.70 0.13 31.49
N LEU A 106 8.82 -0.53 31.14
CA LEU A 106 8.94 -2.00 31.22
C LEU A 106 8.93 -2.53 32.67
N LEU A 107 9.20 -1.67 33.65
CA LEU A 107 9.17 -1.98 35.09
C LEU A 107 7.81 -1.66 35.75
N ARG A 108 6.86 -1.04 35.04
CA ARG A 108 5.51 -0.84 35.57
C ARG A 108 4.70 -2.13 35.50
N GLU A 109 3.81 -2.34 36.48
CA GLU A 109 2.94 -3.51 36.55
C GLU A 109 1.80 -3.47 35.50
N ASP A 110 1.47 -2.28 35.00
CA ASP A 110 0.40 -2.04 34.03
C ASP A 110 0.85 -2.34 32.58
N ASP A 111 -0.07 -2.83 31.74
CA ASP A 111 0.20 -3.04 30.31
C ASP A 111 0.55 -1.69 29.64
N PRO A 112 1.67 -1.59 28.91
CA PRO A 112 2.10 -0.33 28.32
C PRO A 112 1.09 0.24 27.31
N GLY A 113 0.31 -0.64 26.64
CA GLY A 113 -0.78 -0.22 25.76
C GLY A 113 -1.93 0.43 26.53
N GLU A 114 -2.33 -0.16 27.67
CA GLU A 114 -3.37 0.41 28.52
C GLU A 114 -2.95 1.78 29.07
N ALA A 115 -1.73 1.88 29.60
CA ALA A 115 -1.17 3.13 30.10
C ALA A 115 -1.15 4.23 29.01
N ALA A 116 -0.75 3.89 27.78
CA ALA A 116 -0.78 4.82 26.65
C ALA A 116 -2.20 5.30 26.33
N THR A 117 -3.19 4.40 26.30
CA THR A 117 -4.58 4.82 26.05
C THR A 117 -5.14 5.71 27.16
N MET A 118 -4.74 5.47 28.41
CA MET A 118 -5.19 6.24 29.58
C MET A 118 -4.62 7.67 29.60
N SER A 119 -3.34 7.86 29.23
CA SER A 119 -2.75 9.20 29.18
C SER A 119 -3.37 10.07 28.07
N MET A 120 -3.75 9.46 26.95
CA MET A 120 -4.31 10.20 25.82
C MET A 120 -5.66 10.89 26.12
N TYR A 121 -6.43 10.46 27.13
CA TYR A 121 -7.70 11.14 27.45
C TYR A 121 -7.49 12.59 27.90
N SER A 122 -6.48 12.83 28.76
CA SER A 122 -6.15 14.18 29.19
C SER A 122 -5.61 15.01 28.04
N ASP A 123 -4.79 14.41 27.19
CA ASP A 123 -4.15 15.09 26.05
C ASP A 123 -5.20 15.54 25.01
N PHE A 124 -6.14 14.66 24.68
CA PHE A 124 -7.25 14.97 23.77
C PHE A 124 -8.16 16.07 24.33
N LEU A 125 -8.50 15.99 25.62
CA LEU A 125 -9.34 16.99 26.28
C LEU A 125 -8.63 18.34 26.33
N HIS A 126 -7.35 18.37 26.67
CA HIS A 126 -6.57 19.60 26.71
C HIS A 126 -6.51 20.26 25.32
N SER A 127 -6.25 19.47 24.27
CA SER A 127 -6.22 19.97 22.89
C SER A 127 -7.60 20.49 22.48
N PHE A 128 -8.67 19.77 22.79
CA PHE A 128 -10.05 20.22 22.52
C PHE A 128 -10.35 21.58 23.18
N LEU A 129 -9.95 21.77 24.44
CA LEU A 129 -10.19 23.01 25.19
C LEU A 129 -9.32 24.18 24.72
N LYS A 130 -8.16 23.89 24.14
CA LYS A 130 -7.23 24.89 23.59
C LYS A 130 -7.76 25.48 22.27
N HIS A 131 -8.41 24.67 21.44
CA HIS A 131 -8.88 25.07 20.13
C HIS A 131 -10.29 25.65 20.16
N THR A 132 -10.56 26.58 19.25
CA THR A 132 -11.90 27.13 19.00
C THR A 132 -12.46 26.57 17.70
N SER A 133 -13.74 26.83 17.40
CA SER A 133 -14.39 26.30 16.20
C SER A 133 -13.72 26.69 14.88
N THR A 134 -12.99 27.82 14.85
CA THR A 134 -12.28 28.31 13.65
C THR A 134 -10.97 27.57 13.38
N THR A 135 -10.42 26.84 14.35
CA THR A 135 -9.15 26.11 14.26
C THR A 135 -9.38 24.60 14.34
N ILE A 136 -10.51 24.13 13.82
CA ILE A 136 -10.96 22.73 13.97
C ILE A 136 -10.01 21.74 13.30
N PHE A 137 -9.38 22.13 12.19
CA PHE A 137 -8.43 21.24 11.53
C PHE A 137 -7.06 21.21 12.20
N ASP A 138 -6.62 22.32 12.81
CA ASP A 138 -5.42 22.32 13.64
C ASP A 138 -5.60 21.37 14.85
N LEU A 139 -6.81 21.30 15.40
CA LEU A 139 -7.16 20.34 16.44
C LEU A 139 -7.04 18.88 15.96
N VAL A 140 -7.51 18.58 14.74
CA VAL A 140 -7.39 17.23 14.16
C VAL A 140 -5.92 16.87 13.93
N ASP A 141 -5.11 17.81 13.45
CA ASP A 141 -3.68 17.61 13.27
C ASP A 141 -2.98 17.38 14.64
N GLU A 142 -3.40 18.07 15.70
CA GLU A 142 -2.93 17.79 17.08
C GLU A 142 -3.34 16.39 17.55
N TYR A 143 -4.57 15.92 17.26
CA TYR A 143 -5.00 14.55 17.56
C TYR A 143 -4.17 13.50 16.83
N GLU A 144 -3.90 13.70 15.54
CA GLU A 144 -2.99 12.83 14.79
C GLU A 144 -1.60 12.78 15.45
N SER A 145 -1.04 13.94 15.82
CA SER A 145 0.27 14.04 16.46
C SER A 145 0.33 13.33 17.83
N ILE A 146 -0.75 13.42 18.63
CA ILE A 146 -0.86 12.71 19.91
C ILE A 146 -0.86 11.20 19.66
N CYS A 147 -1.67 10.72 18.72
CA CYS A 147 -1.69 9.30 18.35
C CYS A 147 -0.32 8.84 17.84
N ASN A 148 0.31 9.59 16.93
CA ASN A 148 1.63 9.28 16.37
C ASN A 148 2.70 9.16 17.46
N SER A 149 2.70 10.07 18.44
CA SER A 149 3.64 10.03 19.56
C SER A 149 3.51 8.72 20.35
N GLN A 150 2.30 8.28 20.64
CA GLN A 150 2.05 7.03 21.36
C GLN A 150 2.35 5.79 20.50
N VAL A 151 2.00 5.82 19.21
CA VAL A 151 2.31 4.75 18.25
C VAL A 151 3.82 4.54 18.13
N ASN A 152 4.61 5.61 18.08
CA ASN A 152 6.07 5.52 18.03
C ASN A 152 6.66 4.89 19.31
N ILE A 153 6.14 5.28 20.48
CA ILE A 153 6.57 4.70 21.77
C ILE A 153 6.22 3.21 21.83
N LEU A 154 4.96 2.86 21.58
CA LEU A 154 4.50 1.46 21.60
C LEU A 154 5.20 0.62 20.52
N GLY A 155 5.44 1.18 19.34
CA GLY A 155 6.18 0.54 18.26
C GLY A 155 7.61 0.18 18.67
N LYS A 156 8.34 1.11 19.31
CA LYS A 156 9.67 0.84 19.87
C LYS A 156 9.65 -0.29 20.92
N ILE A 157 8.63 -0.32 21.79
CA ILE A 157 8.46 -1.36 22.82
C ILE A 157 8.20 -2.73 22.18
N VAL A 158 7.25 -2.81 21.24
CA VAL A 158 6.87 -4.06 20.57
C VAL A 158 8.03 -4.58 19.72
N TYR A 159 8.78 -3.72 19.03
CA TYR A 159 9.94 -4.11 18.22
C TYR A 159 11.09 -4.68 19.07
N ARG A 160 11.35 -4.08 20.25
CA ARG A 160 12.40 -4.55 21.18
C ARG A 160 11.98 -5.78 21.99
N ALA A 161 10.69 -6.09 22.05
CA ALA A 161 10.20 -7.28 22.74
C ALA A 161 10.63 -8.55 22.00
N THR A 162 11.17 -9.53 22.72
CA THR A 162 11.62 -10.81 22.13
C THR A 162 10.43 -11.56 21.50
N PRO A 163 10.54 -12.01 20.23
CA PRO A 163 9.48 -12.79 19.58
C PRO A 163 9.11 -14.01 20.44
N GLY A 164 7.84 -14.14 20.82
CA GLY A 164 7.31 -15.28 21.60
C GLY A 164 6.89 -14.98 23.04
N GLN A 165 7.12 -13.77 23.56
CA GLN A 165 6.54 -13.38 24.85
C GLN A 165 5.08 -12.94 24.68
N GLN A 166 4.12 -13.77 25.11
CA GLN A 166 2.69 -13.44 25.06
C GLN A 166 2.29 -12.18 25.85
N LYS A 167 3.19 -11.67 26.72
CA LYS A 167 2.98 -10.48 27.52
C LYS A 167 2.65 -9.22 26.70
N PHE A 168 3.15 -9.11 25.46
CA PHE A 168 2.94 -7.92 24.62
C PHE A 168 1.87 -8.09 23.54
N SER A 169 1.11 -9.20 23.55
CA SER A 169 0.03 -9.43 22.58
C SER A 169 -1.04 -8.34 22.65
N LYS A 170 -1.45 -7.94 23.86
CA LYS A 170 -2.41 -6.85 24.09
C LYS A 170 -1.85 -5.50 23.64
N THR A 171 -0.60 -5.20 24.00
CA THR A 171 0.09 -3.99 23.57
C THR A 171 0.18 -3.90 22.04
N ALA A 172 0.47 -4.99 21.35
CA ALA A 172 0.49 -5.03 19.89
C ALA A 172 -0.90 -4.78 19.27
N SER A 173 -1.96 -5.32 19.87
CA SER A 173 -3.34 -5.02 19.46
C SER A 173 -3.70 -3.54 19.67
N VAL A 174 -3.32 -2.96 20.81
CA VAL A 174 -3.53 -1.52 21.09
C VAL A 174 -2.72 -0.65 20.12
N LEU A 175 -1.46 -1.02 19.83
CA LEU A 175 -0.63 -0.35 18.85
C LEU A 175 -1.31 -0.31 17.48
N TRP A 176 -1.85 -1.43 17.02
CA TRP A 176 -2.59 -1.49 15.76
C TRP A 176 -3.82 -0.56 15.80
N LEU A 177 -4.62 -0.59 16.87
CA LEU A 177 -5.81 0.27 17.01
C LEU A 177 -5.45 1.76 17.04
N LEU A 178 -4.38 2.16 17.72
CA LEU A 178 -3.91 3.55 17.75
C LEU A 178 -3.33 3.98 16.41
N LYS A 179 -2.70 3.08 15.66
CA LYS A 179 -2.29 3.33 14.28
C LYS A 179 -3.52 3.60 13.40
N GLN A 180 -4.57 2.77 13.53
CA GLN A 180 -5.82 2.97 12.81
C GLN A 180 -6.51 4.30 13.19
N GLU A 181 -6.48 4.68 14.47
CA GLU A 181 -6.99 5.97 14.93
C GLU A 181 -6.24 7.14 14.28
N MET A 182 -4.90 7.09 14.31
CA MET A 182 -4.02 8.09 13.72
C MET A 182 -4.32 8.32 12.24
N VAL A 183 -4.35 7.24 11.45
CA VAL A 183 -4.60 7.33 10.01
C VAL A 183 -6.03 7.77 9.71
N THR A 184 -6.99 7.50 10.59
CA THR A 184 -8.36 7.98 10.44
C THR A 184 -8.46 9.49 10.66
N TRP A 185 -7.73 10.06 11.62
CA TRP A 185 -7.64 11.52 11.79
C TRP A 185 -7.00 12.19 10.57
N ARG A 186 -5.94 11.59 10.01
CA ARG A 186 -5.32 12.06 8.77
C ARG A 186 -6.31 12.09 7.61
N LEU A 187 -7.07 11.01 7.41
CA LEU A 187 -8.11 10.92 6.39
C LEU A 187 -9.17 12.01 6.56
N LEU A 188 -9.65 12.21 7.80
CA LEU A 188 -10.64 13.23 8.13
C LEU A 188 -10.13 14.63 7.79
N SER A 189 -8.89 14.96 8.18
CA SER A 189 -8.27 16.25 7.88
C SER A 189 -8.24 16.47 6.37
N SER A 190 -7.72 15.52 5.59
CA SER A 190 -7.62 15.65 4.13
C SER A 190 -8.98 15.81 3.42
N LEU A 191 -9.93 14.91 3.68
CA LEU A 191 -11.22 14.93 2.96
C LEU A 191 -12.12 16.09 3.37
N TYR A 192 -12.21 16.42 4.65
CA TYR A 192 -13.11 17.51 5.08
C TYR A 192 -12.53 18.89 4.79
N ARG A 193 -11.20 19.06 4.73
CA ARG A 193 -10.60 20.29 4.21
C ARG A 193 -11.05 20.53 2.76
N ASP A 194 -10.96 19.50 1.92
CA ASP A 194 -11.38 19.57 0.51
C ASP A 194 -12.89 19.83 0.35
N ARG A 195 -13.73 19.10 1.09
CA ARG A 195 -15.20 19.27 1.03
C ARG A 195 -15.64 20.67 1.43
N ILE A 196 -15.05 21.24 2.48
CA ILE A 196 -15.38 22.59 2.93
C ILE A 196 -14.85 23.63 1.95
N GLN A 197 -13.62 23.48 1.45
CA GLN A 197 -13.05 24.40 0.48
C GLN A 197 -13.88 24.44 -0.81
N SER A 198 -14.27 23.28 -1.32
CA SER A 198 -15.09 23.17 -2.53
C SER A 198 -16.44 23.85 -2.38
N ALA A 199 -17.11 23.65 -1.23
CA ALA A 199 -18.39 24.27 -0.95
C ALA A 199 -18.32 25.81 -0.89
N LEU A 200 -17.15 26.39 -0.65
CA LEU A 200 -16.93 27.84 -0.68
C LEU A 200 -16.59 28.36 -2.10
N GLU A 201 -15.94 27.55 -2.93
CA GLU A 201 -15.46 27.94 -4.27
C GLU A 201 -16.54 27.84 -5.36
N ASP A 202 -17.48 26.89 -5.22
CA ASP A 202 -18.58 26.65 -6.19
C ASP A 202 -19.47 27.89 -6.44
N GLU A 203 -19.47 28.90 -5.56
CA GLU A 203 -20.20 30.15 -5.78
C GLU A 203 -19.52 31.14 -6.76
N THR A 204 -18.27 30.90 -7.16
CA THR A 204 -17.42 31.91 -7.83
C THR A 204 -16.91 31.54 -9.22
N ALA A 205 -17.07 30.30 -9.67
CA ALA A 205 -16.44 29.82 -10.90
C ALA A 205 -17.29 30.07 -12.17
N PHE A 206 -16.80 30.93 -13.07
CA PHE A 206 -17.22 31.00 -14.47
C PHE A 206 -16.12 30.36 -15.34
N ASP A 207 -16.44 29.25 -16.00
CA ASP A 207 -15.49 28.53 -16.85
C ASP A 207 -15.40 29.12 -18.27
N ILE A 208 -14.18 29.47 -18.69
CA ILE A 208 -13.84 29.63 -20.11
C ILE A 208 -12.95 28.43 -20.48
N ALA A 209 -13.54 27.44 -21.15
CA ALA A 209 -12.78 26.32 -21.69
C ALA A 209 -11.93 26.78 -22.90
N VAL A 210 -10.61 26.82 -22.73
CA VAL A 210 -9.68 27.05 -23.84
C VAL A 210 -9.47 25.73 -24.58
N LEU A 211 -10.00 25.63 -25.80
CA LEU A 211 -9.97 24.43 -26.67
C LEU A 211 -8.55 23.98 -27.11
N THR A 212 -7.49 24.66 -26.68
CA THR A 212 -6.08 24.37 -27.03
C THR A 212 -5.24 23.95 -25.83
N ALA A 213 -5.88 23.43 -24.78
CA ALA A 213 -5.22 22.99 -23.55
C ALA A 213 -4.51 21.63 -23.73
N SER A 214 -3.30 21.51 -23.17
CA SER A 214 -2.53 20.25 -23.12
C SER A 214 -3.26 19.18 -22.29
N GLU A 215 -2.91 17.89 -22.45
CA GLU A 215 -3.48 16.81 -21.63
C GLU A 215 -3.38 17.12 -20.13
N LYS A 216 -2.20 17.58 -19.68
CA LYS A 216 -1.98 18.00 -18.29
C LYS A 216 -2.98 19.06 -17.84
N THR A 217 -3.18 20.10 -18.65
CA THR A 217 -4.11 21.19 -18.33
C THR A 217 -5.56 20.71 -18.26
N ASN A 218 -5.96 19.78 -19.14
CA ASN A 218 -7.30 19.20 -19.10
C ASN A 218 -7.52 18.38 -17.83
N VAL A 219 -6.52 17.59 -17.43
CA VAL A 219 -6.57 16.85 -16.17
C VAL A 219 -6.56 17.80 -14.97
N ASP A 220 -5.72 18.83 -14.95
CA ASP A 220 -5.73 19.83 -13.87
C ASP A 220 -7.12 20.50 -13.73
N ASN A 221 -7.77 20.81 -14.86
CA ASN A 221 -9.14 21.33 -14.88
C ASN A 221 -10.16 20.30 -14.37
N LEU A 222 -10.02 19.01 -14.71
CA LEU A 222 -10.88 17.95 -14.20
C LEU A 222 -10.81 17.88 -12.68
N PHE A 223 -9.61 17.90 -12.10
CA PHE A 223 -9.45 17.88 -10.65
C PHE A 223 -10.10 19.12 -10.01
N GLN A 224 -9.97 20.31 -10.60
CA GLN A 224 -10.65 21.50 -10.09
C GLN A 224 -12.18 21.37 -10.11
N LYS A 225 -12.76 20.84 -11.18
CA LYS A 225 -14.21 20.80 -11.39
C LYS A 225 -14.90 19.60 -10.73
N ASP A 226 -14.28 18.44 -10.77
CA ASP A 226 -14.87 17.18 -10.33
C ASP A 226 -14.41 16.84 -8.90
N SER A 227 -15.30 17.08 -7.95
CA SER A 227 -15.07 16.75 -6.54
C SER A 227 -14.89 15.25 -6.30
N VAL A 228 -15.51 14.38 -7.10
CA VAL A 228 -15.43 12.92 -6.94
C VAL A 228 -14.03 12.45 -7.32
N VAL A 229 -13.49 12.92 -8.44
CA VAL A 229 -12.11 12.60 -8.87
C VAL A 229 -11.11 13.09 -7.84
N ARG A 230 -11.24 14.35 -7.39
CA ARG A 230 -10.36 14.93 -6.37
C ARG A 230 -10.40 14.16 -5.04
N GLN A 231 -11.60 13.90 -4.50
CA GLN A 231 -11.73 13.17 -3.24
C GLN A 231 -11.23 11.73 -3.36
N SER A 232 -11.45 11.08 -4.50
CA SER A 232 -10.92 9.74 -4.76
C SER A 232 -9.39 9.73 -4.78
N GLN A 233 -8.75 10.76 -5.35
CA GLN A 233 -7.30 10.91 -5.29
C GLN A 233 -6.80 11.19 -3.87
N LEU A 234 -7.53 11.94 -3.04
CA LEU A 234 -7.17 12.14 -1.64
C LEU A 234 -7.21 10.84 -0.83
N VAL A 235 -8.17 9.94 -1.12
CA VAL A 235 -8.22 8.60 -0.51
C VAL A 235 -6.99 7.78 -0.91
N VAL A 236 -6.61 7.86 -2.18
CA VAL A 236 -5.40 7.21 -2.68
C VAL A 236 -4.15 7.75 -1.99
N ASP A 237 -3.98 9.07 -1.92
CA ASP A 237 -2.82 9.72 -1.29
C ASP A 237 -2.75 9.36 0.20
N TRP A 238 -3.90 9.29 0.86
CA TRP A 238 -4.01 8.81 2.24
C TRP A 238 -3.50 7.38 2.36
N LEU A 239 -3.96 6.44 1.53
CA LEU A 239 -3.52 5.05 1.55
C LEU A 239 -2.04 4.89 1.20
N GLU A 240 -1.51 5.73 0.33
CA GLU A 240 -0.07 5.79 0.00
C GLU A 240 0.74 6.32 1.18
N SER A 241 0.22 7.28 1.95
CA SER A 241 0.85 7.76 3.18
C SER A 241 0.96 6.67 4.25
N ILE A 242 -0.05 5.80 4.39
CA ILE A 242 0.00 4.67 5.33
C ILE A 242 1.11 3.69 4.93
N ALA A 243 1.18 3.34 3.65
CA ALA A 243 2.23 2.46 3.13
C ALA A 243 3.62 3.09 3.31
N LYS A 244 3.74 4.41 3.14
CA LYS A 244 4.99 5.14 3.38
C LYS A 244 5.44 5.07 4.85
N ASP A 245 4.51 5.23 5.78
CA ASP A 245 4.80 5.12 7.22
C ASP A 245 5.31 3.72 7.59
N GLU A 246 4.87 2.68 6.88
CA GLU A 246 5.33 1.29 7.08
C GLU A 246 6.74 1.01 6.54
N ILE A 247 7.14 1.71 5.47
CA ILE A 247 8.47 1.58 4.88
C ILE A 247 9.54 2.15 5.83
N GLY A 248 9.24 3.26 6.51
CA GLY A 248 10.17 3.96 7.40
C GLY A 248 11.39 4.54 6.66
N ASP A 249 12.53 4.63 7.35
CA ASP A 249 13.78 5.15 6.79
C ASP A 249 14.39 4.16 5.78
N PHE A 250 13.93 4.29 4.54
CA PHE A 250 14.29 3.43 3.41
C PHE A 250 15.81 3.42 3.10
N SER A 251 16.53 4.48 3.47
CA SER A 251 17.94 4.72 3.12
C SER A 251 18.86 3.52 3.40
N ASP A 252 18.67 2.86 4.55
CA ASP A 252 19.58 1.82 5.03
C ASP A 252 19.45 0.50 4.23
N ASN A 253 18.29 0.25 3.61
CA ASN A 253 18.06 -0.97 2.84
C ASN A 253 18.55 -0.86 1.37
N ILE A 254 18.74 0.36 0.85
CA ILE A 254 19.07 0.57 -0.57
C ILE A 254 20.48 0.09 -0.90
N GLU A 255 21.42 0.17 0.03
CA GLU A 255 22.80 -0.27 -0.17
C GLU A 255 22.89 -1.77 -0.47
N PHE A 256 22.00 -2.58 0.11
CA PHE A 256 21.96 -4.02 -0.14
C PHE A 256 21.54 -4.39 -1.59
N TYR A 257 20.82 -3.51 -2.29
CA TYR A 257 20.38 -3.74 -3.68
C TYR A 257 21.30 -3.14 -4.74
N ALA A 258 22.26 -2.31 -4.33
CA ALA A 258 23.17 -1.63 -5.25
C ALA A 258 24.23 -2.61 -5.79
N LYS A 259 23.84 -3.42 -6.77
CA LYS A 259 24.79 -4.23 -7.55
C LYS A 259 25.43 -3.40 -8.65
N SER A 260 26.72 -3.64 -8.88
CA SER A 260 27.51 -2.95 -9.91
C SER A 260 27.02 -3.26 -11.33
N VAL A 261 26.45 -4.45 -11.56
CA VAL A 261 26.02 -4.92 -12.90
C VAL A 261 24.71 -5.71 -12.80
N TYR A 262 23.81 -5.47 -13.77
CA TYR A 262 22.56 -6.23 -13.93
C TYR A 262 22.85 -7.67 -14.41
N TRP A 263 22.19 -8.67 -13.82
CA TRP A 263 22.37 -10.11 -14.10
C TRP A 263 23.84 -10.58 -14.08
N GLU A 264 24.57 -10.21 -13.04
CA GLU A 264 26.00 -10.52 -12.89
C GLU A 264 26.31 -12.02 -13.01
N ASN A 265 25.48 -12.88 -12.40
CA ASN A 265 25.71 -14.34 -12.39
C ASN A 265 25.46 -14.97 -13.77
N THR A 266 24.42 -14.53 -14.45
CA THR A 266 24.08 -14.93 -15.83
C THR A 266 25.16 -14.48 -16.79
N LEU A 267 25.63 -13.24 -16.67
CA LEU A 267 26.77 -12.70 -17.44
C LEU A 267 28.04 -13.52 -17.21
N HIS A 268 28.36 -13.85 -15.95
CA HIS A 268 29.52 -14.67 -15.61
C HIS A 268 29.45 -16.05 -16.28
N THR A 269 28.30 -16.71 -16.19
CA THR A 269 28.08 -18.01 -16.82
C THR A 269 28.20 -17.95 -18.35
N LEU A 270 27.69 -16.89 -18.98
CA LEU A 270 27.81 -16.70 -20.43
C LEU A 270 29.26 -16.47 -20.87
N LYS A 271 30.03 -15.66 -20.13
CA LYS A 271 31.47 -15.45 -20.40
C LYS A 271 32.26 -16.75 -20.26
N GLN A 272 31.97 -17.56 -19.23
CA GLN A 272 32.67 -18.83 -19.02
C GLN A 272 32.40 -19.84 -20.14
N ARG A 273 31.18 -19.83 -20.70
CA ARG A 273 30.82 -20.63 -21.89
C ARG A 273 31.57 -20.19 -23.14
N GLN A 274 31.69 -18.88 -23.38
CA GLN A 274 32.47 -18.35 -24.51
C GLN A 274 33.95 -18.72 -24.41
N LEU A 275 34.50 -18.71 -23.19
CA LEU A 275 35.90 -19.05 -22.91
C LEU A 275 36.15 -20.58 -22.86
N SER A 276 35.17 -21.42 -23.19
CA SER A 276 35.28 -22.90 -23.19
C SER A 276 35.80 -23.50 -21.87
N THR A 277 35.69 -22.76 -20.76
CA THR A 277 36.24 -23.12 -19.44
C THR A 277 35.17 -23.71 -18.51
N TYR A 278 34.01 -24.08 -19.07
CA TYR A 278 32.85 -24.56 -18.30
C TYR A 278 32.81 -26.10 -18.27
N ILE A 279 32.93 -26.69 -17.07
CA ILE A 279 32.94 -28.15 -16.83
C ILE A 279 31.71 -28.55 -15.98
N GLY A 280 30.51 -28.22 -16.44
CA GLY A 280 29.26 -28.47 -15.70
C GLY A 280 28.09 -28.87 -16.60
N SER A 281 27.07 -29.50 -16.00
CA SER A 281 25.80 -29.83 -16.68
C SER A 281 25.11 -28.53 -17.11
N SER A 282 25.02 -28.30 -18.42
CA SER A 282 24.58 -27.03 -19.00
C SER A 282 23.06 -26.89 -18.96
N ARG A 283 22.49 -26.35 -17.89
CA ARG A 283 21.15 -25.77 -17.96
C ARG A 283 21.14 -24.74 -19.07
N ALA A 284 20.24 -24.85 -20.05
CA ALA A 284 20.09 -23.82 -21.06
C ALA A 284 19.66 -22.52 -20.36
N LEU A 285 20.49 -21.48 -20.49
CA LEU A 285 20.25 -20.13 -19.98
C LEU A 285 20.09 -19.19 -21.17
N VAL A 286 19.53 -18.01 -20.95
CA VAL A 286 19.46 -16.96 -21.96
C VAL A 286 20.81 -16.68 -22.59
N THR A 287 20.84 -16.39 -23.88
CA THR A 287 22.08 -16.08 -24.62
C THR A 287 22.38 -14.59 -24.69
N GLU A 288 21.37 -13.75 -24.43
CA GLU A 288 21.42 -12.29 -24.54
C GLU A 288 21.00 -11.67 -23.19
N LEU A 289 21.40 -10.43 -22.92
CA LEU A 289 21.23 -9.74 -21.63
C LEU A 289 20.26 -8.56 -21.69
N ASP A 290 19.57 -8.38 -22.82
CA ASP A 290 18.45 -7.46 -22.89
C ASP A 290 17.29 -7.96 -22.01
N PRO A 291 16.47 -7.04 -21.45
CA PRO A 291 15.46 -7.39 -20.46
C PRO A 291 14.35 -8.30 -20.97
N ASP A 292 14.12 -8.35 -22.29
CA ASP A 292 13.12 -9.24 -22.90
C ASP A 292 13.68 -10.59 -23.34
N ALA A 293 15.00 -10.85 -23.21
CA ALA A 293 15.63 -12.11 -23.56
C ALA A 293 14.98 -13.35 -22.89
N PRO A 294 14.66 -13.35 -21.58
CA PRO A 294 14.00 -14.50 -20.94
C PRO A 294 12.63 -14.81 -21.56
N ILE A 295 11.88 -13.77 -21.94
CA ILE A 295 10.54 -13.90 -22.54
C ILE A 295 10.67 -14.37 -24.00
N ARG A 296 11.54 -13.70 -24.77
CA ARG A 296 11.77 -13.96 -26.20
C ARG A 296 12.33 -15.36 -26.45
N GLN A 297 13.31 -15.77 -25.65
CA GLN A 297 13.99 -17.06 -25.81
C GLN A 297 13.31 -18.19 -25.05
N LYS A 298 12.41 -17.87 -24.10
CA LYS A 298 11.78 -18.83 -23.18
C LYS A 298 12.81 -19.65 -22.40
N LEU A 299 13.94 -19.02 -22.08
CA LEU A 299 15.03 -19.61 -21.31
C LEU A 299 15.16 -18.88 -19.97
N PRO A 300 15.49 -19.60 -18.89
CA PRO A 300 15.63 -19.00 -17.57
C PRO A 300 16.95 -18.24 -17.43
N LEU A 301 16.94 -17.30 -16.49
CA LEU A 301 18.15 -16.70 -15.92
C LEU A 301 18.82 -17.65 -14.92
N ASP A 302 20.02 -17.29 -14.48
CA ASP A 302 20.61 -17.89 -13.29
C ASP A 302 19.66 -17.77 -12.08
N ASP A 303 19.67 -18.77 -11.19
CA ASP A 303 18.73 -18.83 -10.07
C ASP A 303 18.93 -17.66 -9.09
N LEU A 304 20.19 -17.24 -8.86
CA LEU A 304 20.49 -16.11 -7.98
C LEU A 304 19.97 -14.80 -8.57
N ASP A 305 20.20 -14.58 -9.88
CA ASP A 305 19.72 -13.38 -10.56
C ASP A 305 18.19 -13.31 -10.59
N ARG A 306 17.51 -14.46 -10.77
CA ARG A 306 16.04 -14.53 -10.72
C ARG A 306 15.49 -14.19 -9.33
N GLU A 307 16.12 -14.70 -8.28
CA GLU A 307 15.71 -14.37 -6.91
C GLU A 307 15.93 -12.89 -6.58
N ASP A 308 17.05 -12.33 -7.03
CA ASP A 308 17.36 -10.92 -6.81
C ASP A 308 16.43 -10.00 -7.59
N ASP A 309 16.06 -10.35 -8.82
CA ASP A 309 15.04 -9.62 -9.58
C ASP A 309 13.66 -9.71 -8.89
N ALA A 310 13.29 -10.88 -8.37
CA ALA A 310 12.02 -11.04 -7.63
C ALA A 310 12.00 -10.19 -6.35
N ARG A 311 13.11 -10.14 -5.60
CA ARG A 311 13.26 -9.26 -4.44
C ARG A 311 13.13 -7.80 -4.86
N LEU A 312 13.93 -7.35 -5.84
CA LEU A 312 13.91 -5.97 -6.33
C LEU A 312 12.51 -5.55 -6.79
N LEU A 313 11.82 -6.41 -7.54
CA LEU A 313 10.44 -6.18 -7.98
C LEU A 313 9.48 -5.96 -6.80
N LYS A 314 9.60 -6.76 -5.75
CA LYS A 314 8.80 -6.59 -4.53
C LYS A 314 9.06 -5.22 -3.89
N TYR A 315 10.32 -4.80 -3.79
CA TYR A 315 10.65 -3.47 -3.26
C TYR A 315 10.15 -2.33 -4.14
N LEU A 316 10.28 -2.45 -5.46
CA LEU A 316 9.77 -1.46 -6.40
C LEU A 316 8.25 -1.33 -6.27
N PHE A 317 7.54 -2.45 -6.16
CA PHE A 317 6.11 -2.45 -5.92
C PHE A 317 5.75 -1.75 -4.60
N THR A 318 6.46 -2.04 -3.51
CA THR A 318 6.28 -1.37 -2.22
C THR A 318 6.48 0.15 -2.32
N LEU A 319 7.50 0.61 -3.03
CA LEU A 319 7.73 2.05 -3.26
C LEU A 319 6.61 2.69 -4.08
N ILE A 320 6.15 2.02 -5.15
CA ILE A 320 5.03 2.49 -5.97
C ILE A 320 3.74 2.56 -5.13
N ARG A 321 3.49 1.55 -4.30
CA ARG A 321 2.35 1.48 -3.38
C ARG A 321 2.37 2.58 -2.31
N ALA A 322 3.54 3.14 -2.01
CA ALA A 322 3.72 4.27 -1.11
C ALA A 322 3.77 5.64 -1.82
N GLY A 323 3.47 5.69 -3.13
CA GLY A 323 3.56 6.92 -3.93
C GLY A 323 4.99 7.41 -4.19
N MET A 324 6.02 6.66 -3.76
CA MET A 324 7.43 7.01 -3.87
C MET A 324 8.03 6.63 -5.25
N THR A 325 7.37 7.07 -6.32
CA THR A 325 7.73 6.72 -7.70
C THR A 325 9.12 7.22 -8.10
N ASP A 326 9.53 8.41 -7.62
CA ASP A 326 10.87 8.94 -7.88
C ASP A 326 11.98 8.10 -7.20
N GLU A 327 11.74 7.62 -5.98
CA GLU A 327 12.68 6.72 -5.30
C GLU A 327 12.73 5.36 -6.00
N ALA A 328 11.60 4.86 -6.50
CA ALA A 328 11.58 3.65 -7.32
C ALA A 328 12.42 3.81 -8.60
N GLN A 329 12.35 4.97 -9.26
CA GLN A 329 13.19 5.28 -10.42
C GLN A 329 14.68 5.39 -10.06
N ARG A 330 15.01 6.05 -8.93
CA ARG A 330 16.38 6.14 -8.42
C ARG A 330 16.95 4.76 -8.12
N LEU A 331 16.17 3.89 -7.48
CA LEU A 331 16.55 2.50 -7.20
C LEU A 331 16.81 1.73 -8.50
N CYS A 332 15.90 1.83 -9.50
CA CYS A 332 16.10 1.20 -10.80
C CYS A 332 17.41 1.63 -11.47
N LYS A 333 17.71 2.93 -11.45
CA LYS A 333 18.96 3.49 -12.01
C LYS A 333 20.19 2.96 -11.25
N ARG A 334 20.14 2.89 -9.92
CA ARG A 334 21.21 2.36 -9.07
C ARG A 334 21.46 0.87 -9.28
N CYS A 335 20.43 0.07 -9.55
CA CYS A 335 20.55 -1.36 -9.84
C CYS A 335 20.94 -1.67 -11.30
N GLY A 336 21.28 -0.66 -12.11
CA GLY A 336 21.63 -0.85 -13.52
C GLY A 336 20.43 -1.11 -14.44
N GLN A 337 19.20 -0.94 -13.96
CA GLN A 337 17.95 -1.15 -14.71
C GLN A 337 17.37 0.18 -15.20
N ALA A 338 18.18 0.96 -15.93
CA ALA A 338 17.77 2.27 -16.45
C ALA A 338 16.55 2.19 -17.40
N TRP A 339 16.41 1.07 -18.13
CA TRP A 339 15.25 0.78 -18.97
C TRP A 339 13.95 0.73 -18.15
N ARG A 340 13.98 0.14 -16.95
CA ARG A 340 12.81 0.07 -16.06
C ARG A 340 12.46 1.44 -15.50
N ALA A 341 13.48 2.23 -15.14
CA ALA A 341 13.27 3.61 -14.73
C ALA A 341 12.57 4.43 -15.83
N ALA A 342 12.97 4.23 -17.10
CA ALA A 342 12.31 4.88 -18.24
C ALA A 342 10.86 4.41 -18.41
N THR A 343 10.55 3.11 -18.21
CA THR A 343 9.17 2.61 -18.21
C THR A 343 8.32 3.31 -17.14
N LEU A 344 8.87 3.57 -15.94
CA LEU A 344 8.19 4.28 -14.85
C LEU A 344 8.01 5.78 -15.10
N GLU A 345 8.59 6.37 -16.15
CA GLU A 345 8.36 7.77 -16.53
C GLU A 345 7.21 7.91 -17.55
N GLY A 346 6.81 6.83 -18.22
CA GLY A 346 5.88 6.89 -19.35
C GLY A 346 4.43 7.23 -19.03
N TRP A 347 4.04 7.24 -17.75
CA TRP A 347 2.70 7.62 -17.29
C TRP A 347 2.48 9.14 -17.25
N LYS A 348 3.56 9.94 -17.26
CA LYS A 348 3.49 11.40 -17.10
C LYS A 348 2.72 12.03 -18.26
N LEU A 349 1.73 12.86 -17.94
CA LEU A 349 0.88 13.57 -18.90
C LEU A 349 1.70 14.52 -19.78
N TYR A 350 1.38 14.54 -21.08
CA TYR A 350 2.06 15.43 -22.00
C TYR A 350 1.71 16.89 -21.73
N HIS A 351 2.75 17.72 -21.62
CA HIS A 351 2.61 19.16 -21.45
C HIS A 351 3.75 19.88 -22.16
N ASP A 352 3.40 20.79 -23.06
CA ASP A 352 4.32 21.73 -23.66
C ASP A 352 4.00 23.15 -23.17
N PRO A 353 4.81 23.69 -22.23
CA PRO A 353 4.65 25.06 -21.72
C PRO A 353 4.78 26.13 -22.80
N ASN A 354 5.41 25.81 -23.94
CA ASN A 354 5.75 26.77 -24.98
C ASN A 354 4.62 26.99 -26.00
N ILE A 355 3.53 26.20 -25.96
CA ILE A 355 2.40 26.32 -26.89
C ILE A 355 1.78 27.72 -26.88
N ASN A 356 1.73 28.36 -25.70
CA ASN A 356 1.13 29.68 -25.52
C ASN A 356 2.13 30.84 -25.66
N GLY A 357 3.37 30.58 -26.10
CA GLY A 357 4.35 31.62 -26.42
C GLY A 357 4.92 32.38 -25.21
N GLY A 358 5.50 31.65 -24.25
CA GLY A 358 6.21 32.21 -23.10
C GLY A 358 7.48 33.01 -23.49
N LYS A 359 7.95 33.87 -22.58
CA LYS A 359 9.19 34.66 -22.77
C LYS A 359 10.46 33.81 -22.64
N GLU A 360 10.39 32.69 -21.93
CA GLU A 360 11.47 31.74 -21.73
C GLU A 360 11.03 30.35 -22.22
N LEU A 361 11.95 29.63 -22.87
CA LEU A 361 11.69 28.27 -23.34
C LEU A 361 11.86 27.30 -22.18
N GLU A 362 10.81 26.57 -21.86
CA GLU A 362 10.82 25.52 -20.84
C GLU A 362 10.84 24.13 -21.49
N PRO A 363 11.44 23.10 -20.85
CA PRO A 363 11.46 21.76 -21.39
C PRO A 363 10.04 21.17 -21.44
N VAL A 364 9.70 20.54 -22.57
CA VAL A 364 8.49 19.74 -22.74
C VAL A 364 8.51 18.56 -21.77
N GLN A 365 7.38 18.26 -21.16
CA GLN A 365 7.24 17.22 -20.15
C GLN A 365 6.25 16.15 -20.60
N GLY A 366 6.44 14.93 -20.08
CA GLY A 366 5.51 13.81 -20.26
C GLY A 366 5.66 13.09 -21.59
N ASN A 367 4.73 12.15 -21.82
CA ASN A 367 4.75 11.25 -22.96
C ASN A 367 3.57 11.56 -23.90
N PRO A 368 3.79 12.07 -25.13
CA PRO A 368 2.72 12.32 -26.09
C PRO A 368 2.02 11.04 -26.57
N TYR A 369 2.66 9.87 -26.41
CA TYR A 369 2.11 8.56 -26.76
C TYR A 369 1.78 7.74 -25.51
N ARG A 370 1.25 8.41 -24.47
CA ARG A 370 0.87 7.78 -23.20
C ARG A 370 -0.12 6.62 -23.38
N CYS A 371 -1.07 6.75 -24.31
CA CYS A 371 -2.02 5.69 -24.66
C CYS A 371 -1.31 4.39 -25.10
N ILE A 372 -0.34 4.49 -26.01
CA ILE A 372 0.47 3.35 -26.51
C ILE A 372 1.30 2.74 -25.37
N TRP A 373 1.90 3.60 -24.53
CA TRP A 373 2.62 3.14 -23.34
C TRP A 373 1.70 2.36 -22.40
N LYS A 374 0.49 2.88 -22.12
CA LYS A 374 -0.50 2.24 -21.26
C LYS A 374 -0.97 0.90 -21.80
N ILE A 375 -1.26 0.81 -23.10
CA ILE A 375 -1.60 -0.46 -23.77
C ILE A 375 -0.46 -1.46 -23.68
N SER A 376 0.78 -1.01 -23.89
CA SER A 376 1.96 -1.85 -23.82
C SER A 376 2.17 -2.42 -22.41
N CYS A 377 2.06 -1.56 -21.38
CA CYS A 377 2.11 -1.98 -19.99
C CYS A 377 0.96 -2.95 -19.65
N TRP A 378 -0.26 -2.67 -20.12
CA TRP A 378 -1.42 -3.53 -19.89
C TRP A 378 -1.21 -4.93 -20.48
N ARG A 379 -0.66 -5.04 -21.69
CA ARG A 379 -0.37 -6.33 -22.35
C ARG A 379 0.71 -7.14 -21.62
N MET A 380 1.60 -6.47 -20.88
CA MET A 380 2.67 -7.10 -20.13
C MET A 380 2.28 -7.42 -18.68
N ALA A 381 1.27 -6.75 -18.14
CA ALA A 381 0.89 -6.86 -16.73
C ALA A 381 0.08 -8.12 -16.45
N GLU A 382 0.28 -8.66 -15.24
CA GLU A 382 -0.63 -9.62 -14.61
C GLU A 382 -1.67 -8.87 -13.76
N GLU A 383 -2.67 -9.58 -13.23
CA GLU A 383 -3.70 -8.98 -12.38
C GLU A 383 -3.10 -8.41 -11.08
N LEU A 384 -3.55 -7.21 -10.68
CA LEU A 384 -3.09 -6.52 -9.47
C LEU A 384 -3.69 -7.10 -8.19
N LEU A 385 -4.99 -7.46 -8.20
CA LEU A 385 -5.70 -7.92 -7.01
C LEU A 385 -5.03 -9.13 -6.31
N PRO A 386 -4.47 -10.14 -7.01
CA PRO A 386 -3.75 -11.24 -6.37
C PRO A 386 -2.63 -10.82 -5.41
N VAL A 387 -1.96 -9.68 -5.64
CA VAL A 387 -0.87 -9.19 -4.77
C VAL A 387 -1.31 -8.23 -3.66
N CYS A 388 -2.58 -7.80 -3.66
CA CYS A 388 -3.16 -6.92 -2.63
C CYS A 388 -3.71 -7.74 -1.45
N ASP A 389 -2.94 -7.89 -0.37
CA ASP A 389 -3.27 -8.84 0.71
C ASP A 389 -4.06 -8.23 1.87
N THR A 390 -4.08 -6.90 1.99
CA THR A 390 -4.77 -6.17 3.08
C THR A 390 -5.98 -5.40 2.56
N TRP A 391 -6.82 -4.95 3.49
CA TRP A 391 -7.91 -4.01 3.21
C TRP A 391 -7.37 -2.73 2.56
N GLU A 392 -6.32 -2.12 3.12
CA GLU A 392 -5.73 -0.88 2.58
C GLU A 392 -5.22 -1.08 1.15
N ASP A 393 -4.56 -2.20 0.85
CA ASP A 393 -4.05 -2.51 -0.49
C ASP A 393 -5.18 -2.71 -1.50
N THR A 394 -6.25 -3.38 -1.09
CA THR A 394 -7.38 -3.67 -1.97
C THR A 394 -8.18 -2.41 -2.26
N VAL A 395 -8.43 -1.58 -1.24
CA VAL A 395 -9.07 -0.27 -1.40
C VAL A 395 -8.21 0.64 -2.27
N TRP A 396 -6.89 0.67 -2.04
CA TRP A 396 -5.95 1.46 -2.86
C TRP A 396 -6.03 1.03 -4.32
N ALA A 397 -5.98 -0.27 -4.61
CA ALA A 397 -6.06 -0.78 -5.98
C ALA A 397 -7.34 -0.34 -6.70
N TYR A 398 -8.50 -0.48 -6.05
CA TYR A 398 -9.78 -0.06 -6.65
C TYR A 398 -9.87 1.45 -6.87
N PHE A 399 -9.52 2.26 -5.86
CA PHE A 399 -9.53 3.71 -6.01
C PHE A 399 -8.51 4.20 -7.05
N ARG A 400 -7.34 3.56 -7.15
CA ARG A 400 -6.34 3.91 -8.17
C ARG A 400 -6.85 3.61 -9.58
N VAL A 401 -7.52 2.47 -9.79
CA VAL A 401 -8.18 2.13 -11.06
C VAL A 401 -9.33 3.10 -11.36
N MET A 402 -10.13 3.45 -10.37
CA MET A 402 -11.22 4.42 -10.51
C MET A 402 -10.70 5.78 -10.99
N VAL A 403 -9.70 6.36 -10.31
CA VAL A 403 -9.12 7.65 -10.71
C VAL A 403 -8.49 7.57 -12.10
N ASP A 404 -7.70 6.52 -12.37
CA ASP A 404 -7.07 6.34 -13.68
C ASP A 404 -8.10 6.21 -14.81
N THR A 405 -9.23 5.54 -14.57
CA THR A 405 -10.34 5.42 -15.53
C THR A 405 -11.01 6.75 -15.80
N LEU A 406 -11.35 7.51 -14.75
CA LEU A 406 -12.01 8.82 -14.88
C LEU A 406 -11.11 9.84 -15.62
N VAL A 407 -9.82 9.86 -15.29
CA VAL A 407 -8.83 10.69 -15.98
C VAL A 407 -8.70 10.28 -17.46
N GLU A 408 -8.68 8.99 -17.76
CA GLU A 408 -8.61 8.50 -19.15
C GLU A 408 -9.86 8.86 -19.96
N GLN A 409 -11.05 8.78 -19.36
CA GLN A 409 -12.31 9.18 -19.99
C GLN A 409 -12.34 10.68 -20.33
N GLU A 410 -11.85 11.53 -19.42
CA GLU A 410 -11.74 12.96 -19.65
C GLU A 410 -10.76 13.28 -20.80
N ILE A 411 -9.57 12.68 -20.79
CA ILE A 411 -8.56 12.91 -21.84
C ILE A 411 -9.15 12.57 -23.22
N ARG A 412 -9.89 11.46 -23.33
CA ARG A 412 -10.50 11.04 -24.60
C ARG A 412 -11.66 11.92 -25.05
N THR A 413 -12.39 12.52 -24.11
CA THR A 413 -13.50 13.41 -24.42
C THR A 413 -12.98 14.80 -24.85
N SER A 414 -11.90 15.26 -24.22
CA SER A 414 -11.35 16.61 -24.38
C SER A 414 -10.26 16.71 -25.45
N VAL A 415 -9.55 15.63 -25.76
CA VAL A 415 -8.50 15.59 -26.79
C VAL A 415 -8.98 14.80 -28.00
N ILE A 416 -9.11 15.47 -29.14
CA ILE A 416 -9.28 14.79 -30.43
C ILE A 416 -7.92 14.19 -30.81
N THR A 417 -7.60 12.99 -30.32
CA THR A 417 -6.43 12.26 -30.82
C THR A 417 -6.73 11.72 -32.22
N PRO A 418 -5.90 12.06 -33.23
CA PRO A 418 -6.08 11.52 -34.57
C PRO A 418 -5.62 10.05 -34.58
N GLU A 419 -6.54 9.15 -34.93
CA GLU A 419 -6.27 7.77 -35.36
C GLU A 419 -5.41 6.92 -34.40
N GLU A 420 -5.94 6.62 -33.21
CA GLU A 420 -5.43 5.49 -32.41
C GLU A 420 -6.01 4.18 -32.95
N THR A 421 -5.18 3.38 -33.64
CA THR A 421 -5.58 2.09 -34.22
C THR A 421 -5.75 0.96 -33.20
N GLU A 422 -5.33 1.15 -31.93
CA GLU A 422 -5.47 0.16 -30.86
C GLU A 422 -6.19 0.77 -29.65
N GLU A 423 -7.29 0.16 -29.23
CA GLU A 423 -8.11 0.63 -28.11
C GLU A 423 -7.76 -0.10 -26.80
N LEU A 424 -7.86 0.64 -25.67
CA LEU A 424 -7.86 0.04 -24.33
C LEU A 424 -9.06 -0.91 -24.16
N PRO A 425 -9.00 -1.90 -23.24
CA PRO A 425 -10.11 -2.82 -23.00
C PRO A 425 -11.42 -2.09 -22.72
N ARG A 426 -12.52 -2.55 -23.34
CA ARG A 426 -13.85 -1.92 -23.17
C ARG A 426 -14.33 -1.91 -21.73
N ASP A 427 -14.15 -3.02 -21.02
CA ASP A 427 -14.53 -3.14 -19.62
C ASP A 427 -13.87 -2.06 -18.76
N TYR A 428 -12.60 -1.74 -19.02
CA TYR A 428 -11.89 -0.67 -18.34
C TYR A 428 -12.51 0.72 -18.63
N LEU A 429 -12.93 0.96 -19.87
CA LEU A 429 -13.45 2.27 -20.31
C LEU A 429 -14.92 2.50 -19.94
N GLU A 430 -15.72 1.45 -19.91
CA GLU A 430 -17.18 1.50 -19.73
C GLU A 430 -17.59 1.29 -18.26
N THR A 431 -16.62 1.08 -17.36
CA THR A 431 -16.92 0.92 -15.94
C THR A 431 -17.34 2.25 -15.33
N ASN A 432 -18.62 2.33 -14.97
CA ASN A 432 -19.15 3.43 -14.16
C ASN A 432 -18.65 3.26 -12.71
N TRP A 433 -17.57 3.95 -12.37
CA TRP A 433 -17.01 3.94 -11.03
C TRP A 433 -17.72 4.95 -10.13
N THR A 434 -18.06 4.49 -8.92
CA THR A 434 -18.42 5.36 -7.80
C THR A 434 -17.74 4.81 -6.54
N SER A 435 -17.62 5.65 -5.51
CA SER A 435 -17.04 5.22 -4.24
C SER A 435 -17.85 4.08 -3.61
N GLU A 436 -19.18 4.09 -3.76
CA GLU A 436 -20.07 3.01 -3.29
C GLU A 436 -19.74 1.71 -4.01
N LYS A 437 -19.61 1.75 -5.34
CA LYS A 437 -19.27 0.58 -6.14
C LYS A 437 -17.93 -0.03 -5.73
N VAL A 438 -16.93 0.79 -5.40
CA VAL A 438 -15.64 0.29 -4.88
C VAL A 438 -15.85 -0.56 -3.61
N PHE A 439 -16.68 -0.08 -2.67
CA PHE A 439 -16.95 -0.84 -1.45
C PHE A 439 -17.90 -2.02 -1.67
N GLU A 440 -18.75 -2.01 -2.69
CA GLU A 440 -19.53 -3.18 -3.12
C GLU A 440 -18.61 -4.30 -3.66
N GLU A 441 -17.67 -3.95 -4.55
CA GLU A 441 -16.66 -4.89 -5.08
C GLU A 441 -15.75 -5.42 -3.97
N LEU A 442 -15.39 -4.57 -2.99
CA LEU A 442 -14.63 -4.99 -1.82
C LEU A 442 -15.40 -6.01 -0.97
N GLN A 443 -16.72 -5.86 -0.82
CA GLN A 443 -17.55 -6.83 -0.11
C GLN A 443 -17.74 -8.14 -0.89
N ALA A 444 -17.61 -8.11 -2.21
CA ALA A 444 -17.70 -9.27 -3.09
C ALA A 444 -16.40 -10.08 -3.20
N THR A 445 -15.30 -9.63 -2.57
CA THR A 445 -14.01 -10.32 -2.59
C THR A 445 -14.10 -11.73 -1.97
N ASP A 446 -13.28 -12.66 -2.45
CA ASP A 446 -13.13 -14.01 -1.89
C ASP A 446 -12.02 -14.08 -0.82
N LYS A 447 -11.27 -12.99 -0.64
CA LYS A 447 -10.17 -12.92 0.33
C LYS A 447 -10.70 -12.79 1.76
N LYS A 448 -10.66 -13.92 2.49
CA LYS A 448 -11.10 -14.00 3.89
C LYS A 448 -10.53 -12.90 4.80
N ARG A 449 -9.24 -12.60 4.67
CA ARG A 449 -8.57 -11.56 5.48
C ARG A 449 -9.19 -10.18 5.27
N VAL A 450 -9.44 -9.79 4.02
CA VAL A 450 -10.04 -8.50 3.67
C VAL A 450 -11.48 -8.41 4.19
N ILE A 451 -12.23 -9.51 4.15
CA ILE A 451 -13.60 -9.58 4.69
C ILE A 451 -13.59 -9.39 6.21
N GLU A 452 -12.63 -9.99 6.93
CA GLU A 452 -12.46 -9.82 8.37
C GLU A 452 -12.08 -8.38 8.73
N GLU A 453 -11.07 -7.81 8.05
CA GLU A 453 -10.64 -6.43 8.25
C GLU A 453 -11.77 -5.43 7.92
N ASN A 454 -12.59 -5.69 6.90
CA ASN A 454 -13.73 -4.83 6.55
C ASN A 454 -14.81 -4.74 7.66
N GLN A 455 -14.80 -5.64 8.65
CA GLN A 455 -15.71 -5.60 9.80
C GLN A 455 -15.12 -4.86 11.01
N GLU A 456 -13.85 -4.48 10.96
CA GLU A 456 -13.19 -3.75 12.04
C GLU A 456 -13.76 -2.33 12.18
N HIS A 457 -13.91 -1.89 13.43
CA HIS A 457 -14.60 -0.63 13.74
C HIS A 457 -14.00 0.58 12.99
N TYR A 458 -12.67 0.69 12.94
CA TYR A 458 -11.99 1.79 12.25
C TYR A 458 -12.17 1.73 10.74
N HIS A 459 -12.13 0.55 10.11
CA HIS A 459 -12.35 0.43 8.67
C HIS A 459 -13.81 0.72 8.28
N VAL A 460 -14.77 0.36 9.14
CA VAL A 460 -16.17 0.78 8.98
C VAL A 460 -16.28 2.30 9.05
N ILE A 461 -15.66 2.94 10.06
CA ILE A 461 -15.63 4.40 10.19
C ILE A 461 -15.01 5.06 8.95
N GLN A 462 -13.83 4.58 8.50
CA GLN A 462 -13.12 5.09 7.33
C GLN A 462 -13.98 4.96 6.06
N LYS A 463 -14.67 3.83 5.86
CA LYS A 463 -15.62 3.66 4.75
C LYS A 463 -16.69 4.74 4.75
N PHE A 464 -17.37 4.98 5.88
CA PHE A 464 -18.42 6.01 5.94
C PHE A 464 -17.87 7.43 5.75
N ILE A 465 -16.66 7.71 6.26
CA ILE A 465 -15.96 8.99 6.02
C ILE A 465 -15.70 9.20 4.53
N ILE A 466 -15.20 8.17 3.84
CA ILE A 466 -14.92 8.18 2.40
C ILE A 466 -16.21 8.40 1.61
N LEU A 467 -17.27 7.66 1.91
CA LEU A 467 -18.59 7.81 1.29
C LEU A 467 -19.27 9.14 1.63
N GLY A 468 -18.84 9.83 2.68
CA GLY A 468 -19.49 11.05 3.16
C GLY A 468 -20.84 10.82 3.83
N ASP A 469 -21.17 9.56 4.17
CA ASP A 469 -22.43 9.18 4.82
C ASP A 469 -22.28 9.24 6.35
N VAL A 470 -22.43 10.45 6.89
CA VAL A 470 -22.34 10.70 8.35
C VAL A 470 -23.56 10.11 9.08
N ASP A 471 -24.74 10.15 8.47
CA ASP A 471 -25.97 9.62 9.10
C ASP A 471 -25.86 8.10 9.28
N GLY A 472 -25.44 7.36 8.24
CA GLY A 472 -25.19 5.92 8.33
C GLY A 472 -24.13 5.55 9.36
N LEU A 473 -23.09 6.38 9.52
CA LEU A 473 -22.10 6.19 10.58
C LEU A 473 -22.71 6.32 11.98
N MET A 474 -23.61 7.27 12.21
CA MET A 474 -24.28 7.44 13.50
C MET A 474 -25.20 6.25 13.82
N GLU A 475 -25.86 5.69 12.81
CA GLU A 475 -26.64 4.46 12.97
C GLU A 475 -25.77 3.27 13.38
N GLU A 476 -24.57 3.12 12.80
CA GLU A 476 -23.60 2.11 13.24
C GLU A 476 -23.16 2.32 14.68
N PHE A 477 -22.84 3.55 15.07
CA PHE A 477 -22.46 3.87 16.44
C PHE A 477 -23.57 3.51 17.43
N SER A 478 -24.81 3.85 17.11
CA SER A 478 -25.99 3.48 17.91
C SER A 478 -26.14 1.96 18.03
N ARG A 479 -25.93 1.22 16.93
CA ARG A 479 -25.99 -0.24 16.91
C ARG A 479 -24.90 -0.89 17.75
N TRP A 480 -23.67 -0.36 17.71
CA TRP A 480 -22.56 -0.84 18.52
C TRP A 480 -22.81 -0.63 20.02
N LEU A 481 -23.36 0.53 20.39
CA LEU A 481 -23.74 0.85 21.77
C LEU A 481 -24.94 0.03 22.28
N SER A 482 -25.86 -0.34 21.38
CA SER A 482 -27.08 -1.10 21.73
C SER A 482 -26.86 -2.60 21.90
N LYS A 483 -25.75 -3.16 21.43
CA LYS A 483 -25.43 -4.58 21.62
C LYS A 483 -24.94 -4.82 23.06
N ASP A 484 -25.89 -5.16 23.94
CA ASP A 484 -25.66 -5.66 25.31
C ASP A 484 -24.75 -6.91 25.29
N ARG A 485 -23.42 -6.74 25.41
CA ARG A 485 -22.42 -7.66 26.03
C ARG A 485 -20.94 -7.42 25.65
N SER A 486 -20.59 -6.53 24.73
CA SER A 486 -19.20 -6.10 24.57
C SER A 486 -19.07 -4.64 24.96
N VAL A 487 -18.47 -4.38 26.12
CA VAL A 487 -18.01 -3.02 26.46
C VAL A 487 -17.05 -2.62 25.34
N LEU A 488 -17.45 -1.67 24.51
CA LEU A 488 -16.59 -1.12 23.47
C LEU A 488 -15.28 -0.65 24.12
N PRO A 489 -14.12 -0.83 23.48
CA PRO A 489 -12.87 -0.35 24.04
C PRO A 489 -12.95 1.15 24.34
N GLY A 490 -12.45 1.57 25.52
CA GLY A 490 -12.57 2.96 25.95
C GLY A 490 -11.96 3.96 24.97
N HIS A 491 -10.84 3.62 24.34
CA HIS A 491 -10.19 4.46 23.32
C HIS A 491 -11.08 4.64 22.08
N LEU A 492 -11.86 3.62 21.69
CA LEU A 492 -12.82 3.75 20.59
C LEU A 492 -13.95 4.70 20.98
N LEU A 493 -14.47 4.61 22.20
CA LEU A 493 -15.48 5.56 22.71
C LEU A 493 -14.94 6.99 22.76
N ARG A 494 -13.67 7.17 23.16
CA ARG A 494 -12.99 8.47 23.10
C ARG A 494 -12.97 8.99 21.67
N PHE A 495 -12.51 8.19 20.72
CA PHE A 495 -12.46 8.55 19.31
C PHE A 495 -13.85 8.93 18.77
N MET A 496 -14.85 8.07 18.97
CA MET A 496 -16.25 8.31 18.54
C MET A 496 -16.78 9.65 19.07
N THR A 497 -16.50 9.95 20.35
CA THR A 497 -16.94 11.20 20.98
C THR A 497 -16.31 12.42 20.31
N HIS A 498 -15.00 12.41 20.11
CA HIS A 498 -14.30 13.53 19.47
C HIS A 498 -14.67 13.67 17.99
N LEU A 499 -14.95 12.57 17.30
CA LEU A 499 -15.43 12.57 15.92
C LEU A 499 -16.81 13.24 15.81
N ILE A 500 -17.74 12.93 16.73
CA ILE A 500 -19.05 13.58 16.79
C ILE A 500 -18.90 15.08 17.07
N LEU A 501 -18.01 15.46 18.00
CA LEU A 501 -17.73 16.87 18.30
C LEU A 501 -17.15 17.59 17.08
N PHE A 502 -16.29 16.93 16.30
CA PHE A 502 -15.77 17.44 15.04
C PHE A 502 -16.90 17.72 14.04
N PHE A 503 -17.77 16.74 13.74
CA PHE A 503 -18.90 16.93 12.82
C PHE A 503 -19.84 18.04 13.26
N ARG A 504 -20.15 18.12 14.56
CA ARG A 504 -20.98 19.20 15.12
C ARG A 504 -20.34 20.57 14.96
N THR A 505 -19.03 20.67 15.12
CA THR A 505 -18.29 21.93 14.95
C THR A 505 -18.33 22.41 13.50
N LEU A 506 -18.33 21.47 12.54
CA LEU A 506 -18.52 21.75 11.11
C LEU A 506 -19.96 22.06 10.72
N GLY A 507 -20.91 22.01 11.66
CA GLY A 507 -22.34 22.24 11.37
C GLY A 507 -23.03 21.09 10.64
N LEU A 508 -22.40 19.92 10.55
CA LEU A 508 -23.02 18.71 10.00
C LEU A 508 -23.99 18.17 11.04
N GLN A 509 -25.26 18.56 10.92
CA GLN A 509 -26.33 18.06 11.78
C GLN A 509 -26.66 16.63 11.37
N THR A 510 -26.37 15.69 12.25
CA THR A 510 -26.75 14.28 12.12
C THR A 510 -28.21 14.10 12.51
N LYS A 511 -28.96 13.26 11.78
CA LYS A 511 -30.39 13.01 12.07
C LYS A 511 -30.66 12.34 13.41
#